data_AF-A0A2Z5UJT1-F1
#
_entry.id   AF-A0A2Z5UJT1-F1
#
_cell.length_a   1.000
_cell.length_b   1.000
_cell.length_c   1.000
_cell.angle_alpha   90.00
_cell.angle_beta   90.00
_cell.angle_gamma   90.00
#
_symmetry.space_group_name_H-M   'P 1'
#
loop_
_entity.id
_entity.type
_entity.pdbx_description
1 polymer ?
#
loop_
_entity_poly.entity_id
_entity_poly.type
_entity_poly.pdbx_seq_one_letter_code
_entity_poly.pdbx_strand_id
1 'polypeptide(L)'
;MGQILHGSARTTAAVRRAIQHSQESLRALAQRYGINQKTVAKWKKRTAIEDLPTGPKDAHSTVLSIEEEAIIVAFRKHTLLPLDDCLYALQATIPHPRLRGGRL
;
A
#
# COMPACT_ATOMS: atom_id res chain seq x y z
N MET A 1 9.35 9.62 -12.11
CA MET A 1 8.15 8.80 -11.86
C MET A 1 7.20 9.59 -10.99
N GLY A 2 5.99 9.89 -11.47
CA GLY A 2 4.99 10.64 -10.70
C GLY A 2 4.46 9.81 -9.53
N GLN A 3 4.33 10.41 -8.35
CA GLN A 3 3.67 9.77 -7.21
C GLN A 3 2.17 9.68 -7.52
N ILE A 4 1.61 8.47 -7.58
CA ILE A 4 0.16 8.28 -7.68
C ILE A 4 -0.41 8.54 -6.28
N LEU A 5 -1.02 9.69 -6.10
CA LEU A 5 -1.62 10.11 -4.85
C LEU A 5 -3.14 9.95 -4.93
N HIS A 6 -3.74 9.56 -3.80
CA HIS A 6 -5.18 9.62 -3.64
C HIS A 6 -5.68 11.07 -3.80
N GLY A 7 -6.87 11.28 -4.37
CA GLY A 7 -7.42 12.63 -4.62
C GLY A 7 -7.53 13.51 -3.38
N SER A 8 -7.70 12.90 -2.19
CA SER A 8 -7.75 13.60 -0.90
C SER A 8 -6.38 13.77 -0.22
N ALA A 9 -5.27 13.39 -0.86
CA ALA A 9 -3.95 13.47 -0.26
C ALA A 9 -3.46 14.93 -0.16
N ARG A 10 -3.38 15.45 1.06
CA ARG A 10 -2.93 16.84 1.32
C ARG A 10 -1.40 17.02 1.35
N THR A 11 -0.63 15.94 1.48
CA THR A 11 0.83 16.00 1.54
C THR A 11 1.46 15.19 0.42
N THR A 12 1.91 15.88 -0.62
CA THR A 12 2.61 15.32 -1.77
C THR A 12 4.12 15.20 -1.49
N ALA A 13 4.85 14.40 -2.28
CA ALA A 13 6.32 14.32 -2.19
C ALA A 13 6.99 15.71 -2.24
N ALA A 14 6.49 16.63 -3.06
CA ALA A 14 7.02 17.99 -3.14
C ALA A 14 6.81 18.78 -1.84
N VAL A 15 5.62 18.71 -1.24
CA VAL A 15 5.32 19.37 0.04
C VAL A 15 6.16 18.77 1.17
N ARG A 16 6.32 17.45 1.21
CA ARG A 16 7.14 16.75 2.21
C ARG A 16 8.61 17.18 2.13
N ARG A 17 9.16 17.26 0.92
CA ARG A 17 10.53 17.75 0.67
C ARG A 17 10.69 19.20 1.10
N ALA A 18 9.73 20.06 0.77
CA ALA A 18 9.75 21.46 1.19
C ALA A 18 9.70 21.62 2.72
N ILE A 19 8.93 20.78 3.42
CA ILE A 19 8.90 20.77 4.89
C ILE A 19 10.24 20.33 5.50
N GLN A 20 10.92 19.34 4.91
CA GLN A 20 12.21 18.86 5.42
C GLN A 20 13.32 19.93 5.29
N HIS A 21 13.39 20.64 4.16
CA HIS A 21 14.44 21.64 3.93
C HIS A 21 14.15 23.02 4.54
N SER A 22 12.92 23.27 5.01
CA SER A 22 12.56 24.58 5.55
C SER A 22 13.01 24.77 6.99
N GLN A 23 13.65 25.90 7.26
CA GLN A 23 13.98 26.37 8.62
C GLN A 23 12.81 27.11 9.30
N GLU A 24 11.70 27.32 8.60
CA GLU A 24 10.52 28.01 9.14
C GLU A 24 9.89 27.26 10.33
N SER A 25 9.10 28.00 11.12
CA SER A 25 8.33 27.44 12.23
C SER A 25 7.26 26.47 11.74
N LEU A 26 6.91 25.50 12.59
CA LEU A 26 5.84 24.53 12.30
C LEU A 26 4.50 25.21 12.00
N ARG A 27 4.23 26.34 12.67
CA ARG A 27 3.00 27.13 12.49
C ARG A 27 2.93 27.78 11.11
N ALA A 28 4.04 28.35 10.63
CA ALA A 28 4.10 28.97 9.31
C ALA A 28 3.86 27.94 8.19
N LEU A 29 4.54 26.79 8.27
CA LEU A 29 4.38 25.70 7.30
C LEU A 29 2.97 25.09 7.34
N ALA A 30 2.38 24.95 8.52
CA ALA A 30 1.01 24.45 8.67
C ALA A 30 -0.02 25.35 7.98
N GLN A 31 0.12 26.67 8.13
CA GLN A 31 -0.75 27.65 7.47
C GLN A 31 -0.55 27.65 5.96
N ARG A 32 0.71 27.67 5.50
CA ARG A 32 1.05 27.70 4.07
C ARG A 32 0.50 26.50 3.30
N TYR A 33 0.59 25.31 3.89
CA TYR A 33 0.16 24.07 3.22
C TYR A 33 -1.23 23.58 3.65
N GLY A 34 -1.93 24.29 4.53
CA GLY A 34 -3.28 23.90 4.99
C GLY A 34 -3.31 22.54 5.71
N ILE A 35 -2.24 22.21 6.46
CA ILE A 35 -2.08 20.93 7.17
C ILE A 35 -1.88 21.13 8.67
N ASN A 36 -2.19 20.11 9.46
CA ASN A 36 -1.99 20.16 10.91
C ASN A 36 -0.49 20.31 11.27
N GLN A 37 -0.16 21.12 12.26
CA GLN A 37 1.21 21.27 12.78
C GLN A 37 1.85 19.94 13.19
N LYS A 38 1.06 18.98 13.71
CA LYS A 38 1.54 17.61 14.00
C LYS A 38 2.05 16.90 12.76
N THR A 39 1.39 17.11 11.61
CA THR A 39 1.80 16.57 10.31
C THR A 39 3.11 17.20 9.84
N VAL A 40 3.27 18.52 10.00
CA VAL A 40 4.53 19.21 9.70
C VAL A 40 5.67 18.67 10.57
N ALA A 41 5.45 18.57 11.88
CA ALA A 41 6.44 18.06 12.83
C ALA A 41 6.85 16.61 12.50
N LYS A 42 5.88 15.77 12.13
CA LYS A 42 6.11 14.40 11.68
C LYS A 42 7.01 14.36 10.44
N TRP A 43 6.69 15.16 9.41
CA TRP A 43 7.47 15.17 8.17
C TRP A 43 8.86 15.78 8.33
N LYS A 44 9.02 16.80 9.18
CA LYS A 44 10.33 17.41 9.48
C LYS A 44 11.29 16.46 10.19
N LYS A 45 10.77 15.49 10.97
CA LYS A 45 11.55 14.46 11.67
C LYS A 45 11.84 13.20 10.84
N ARG A 46 11.12 12.98 9.74
CA ARG A 46 11.32 11.78 8.90
C ARG A 46 12.58 11.93 8.06
N THR A 47 13.26 10.81 7.82
CA THR A 47 14.43 10.75 6.93
C THR A 47 14.05 10.53 5.46
N ALA A 48 12.95 9.83 5.20
CA ALA A 48 12.44 9.55 3.86
C ALA A 48 11.13 10.31 3.56
N ILE A 49 10.92 10.67 2.30
CA ILE A 49 9.72 11.39 1.81
C ILE A 49 8.78 10.48 1.02
N GLU A 50 9.31 9.34 0.58
CA GLU A 50 8.61 8.31 -0.18
C GLU A 50 7.58 7.60 0.69
N ASP A 51 6.49 7.17 0.05
CA ASP A 51 5.58 6.22 0.70
C ASP A 51 6.24 4.85 0.68
N LEU A 52 6.30 4.22 1.85
CA LEU A 52 6.74 2.84 1.97
C LEU A 52 5.54 1.91 1.74
N PRO A 53 5.76 0.74 1.13
CA PRO A 53 4.73 -0.28 1.03
C PRO A 53 4.20 -0.58 2.43
N THR A 54 2.87 -0.58 2.55
CA THR A 54 2.20 -0.93 3.80
C THR A 54 1.87 -2.42 3.73
N GLY A 55 2.39 -3.20 4.67
CA GLY A 55 2.12 -4.63 4.77
C GLY A 55 3.33 -5.44 5.20
N PRO A 56 3.18 -6.77 5.25
CA PRO A 56 4.30 -7.70 5.44
C PRO A 56 5.38 -7.48 4.37
N LYS A 57 6.66 -7.60 4.75
CA LYS A 57 7.78 -7.53 3.81
C LYS A 57 7.71 -8.65 2.78
N ASP A 58 7.34 -9.84 3.25
CA ASP A 58 7.14 -11.03 2.43
C ASP A 58 5.63 -11.30 2.39
N ALA A 59 4.99 -10.82 1.33
CA ALA A 59 3.56 -10.98 1.12
C ALA A 59 3.26 -12.37 0.55
N HIS A 60 2.97 -13.32 1.43
CA HIS A 60 2.58 -14.68 1.09
C HIS A 60 1.29 -15.08 1.79
N SER A 61 0.60 -16.06 1.21
CA SER A 61 -0.55 -16.67 1.86
C SER A 61 -0.13 -17.42 3.11
N THR A 62 -0.88 -17.27 4.20
CA THR A 62 -0.70 -18.09 5.42
C THR A 62 -1.39 -19.45 5.32
N VAL A 63 -2.12 -19.68 4.23
CA VAL A 63 -3.01 -20.83 4.03
C VAL A 63 -2.54 -21.72 2.88
N LEU A 64 -1.97 -21.11 1.84
CA LEU A 64 -1.53 -21.82 0.65
C LEU A 64 -0.06 -22.20 0.77
N SER A 65 0.31 -23.32 0.17
CA SER A 65 1.71 -23.60 -0.12
C SER A 65 2.26 -22.60 -1.15
N ILE A 66 3.59 -22.49 -1.22
CA ILE A 66 4.29 -21.62 -2.17
C ILE A 66 3.92 -21.98 -3.62
N GLU A 67 3.77 -23.27 -3.91
CA GLU A 67 3.42 -23.79 -5.23
C GLU A 67 1.98 -23.43 -5.62
N GLU A 68 1.02 -23.63 -4.72
CA GLU A 68 -0.38 -23.24 -4.94
C GLU A 68 -0.53 -21.73 -5.15
N GLU A 69 0.15 -20.93 -4.32
CA GLU A 69 0.16 -19.47 -4.48
C GLU A 69 0.76 -19.06 -5.83
N ALA A 70 1.87 -19.68 -6.25
CA ALA A 70 2.48 -19.42 -7.55
C ALA A 70 1.54 -19.76 -8.71
N ILE A 71 0.83 -20.89 -8.64
CA ILE A 71 -0.17 -21.29 -9.64
C ILE A 71 -1.30 -20.26 -9.71
N ILE A 72 -1.86 -19.85 -8.58
CA ILE A 72 -2.96 -18.87 -8.53
C ILE A 72 -2.52 -17.51 -9.09
N VAL A 73 -1.33 -17.04 -8.69
CA VAL A 73 -0.78 -15.76 -9.17
C VAL A 73 -0.51 -15.81 -10.68
N ALA A 74 0.08 -16.90 -11.18
CA ALA A 74 0.30 -17.09 -12.60
C ALA A 74 -1.03 -17.13 -13.36
N PHE A 75 -2.00 -17.93 -12.90
CA PHE A 75 -3.32 -18.04 -13.51
C PHE A 75 -3.99 -16.66 -13.60
N ARG A 76 -4.08 -15.92 -12.50
CA ARG A 76 -4.70 -14.58 -12.47
C ARG A 76 -3.98 -13.55 -13.37
N LYS A 77 -2.68 -13.67 -13.56
CA LYS A 77 -1.91 -12.78 -14.46
C LYS A 77 -2.13 -13.11 -15.93
N HIS A 78 -2.40 -14.37 -16.25
CA HIS A 78 -2.51 -14.86 -17.63
C HIS A 78 -3.96 -15.02 -18.10
N THR A 79 -4.91 -15.16 -17.19
CA THR A 79 -6.34 -15.21 -17.51
C THR A 79 -6.96 -13.84 -17.30
N LEU A 80 -7.72 -13.37 -18.30
CA LEU A 80 -8.53 -12.15 -18.20
C LEU A 80 -9.91 -12.45 -17.60
N LEU A 81 -10.00 -13.52 -16.80
CA LEU A 81 -11.25 -13.96 -16.21
C LEU A 81 -11.58 -13.09 -14.98
N PRO A 82 -12.87 -12.87 -14.69
CA PRO A 82 -13.33 -12.39 -13.39
C PRO A 82 -12.80 -13.25 -12.23
N LEU A 83 -12.74 -12.69 -11.03
CA LEU A 83 -12.19 -13.37 -9.86
C LEU A 83 -12.97 -14.64 -9.50
N ASP A 84 -14.30 -14.59 -9.61
CA ASP A 84 -15.18 -15.73 -9.32
C ASP A 84 -14.92 -16.88 -10.31
N ASP A 85 -14.76 -16.56 -11.59
CA ASP A 85 -14.44 -17.56 -12.63
C ASP A 85 -13.04 -18.16 -12.42
N CYS A 86 -12.07 -17.36 -11.98
CA CYS A 86 -10.76 -17.87 -11.59
C CYS A 86 -10.84 -18.86 -10.43
N LEU A 87 -11.68 -18.57 -9.42
CA LEU A 87 -11.89 -19.44 -8.28
C LEU A 87 -12.46 -20.79 -8.73
N TYR A 88 -13.51 -20.77 -9.56
CA TYR A 88 -14.12 -22.00 -10.09
C TYR A 88 -13.13 -22.81 -10.94
N ALA A 89 -12.37 -22.16 -11.82
CA ALA A 89 -11.40 -22.85 -12.67
C ALA A 89 -10.29 -23.54 -11.87
N LEU A 90 -9.84 -22.91 -10.77
CA LEU A 90 -8.75 -23.42 -9.95
C LEU A 90 -9.20 -24.45 -8.91
N GLN A 91 -10.51 -24.55 -8.62
CA GLN A 91 -11.05 -25.48 -7.62
C GLN A 91 -10.78 -26.95 -7.97
N ALA A 92 -10.67 -27.30 -9.26
CA ALA A 92 -10.33 -28.66 -9.67
C ALA A 92 -8.87 -29.05 -9.35
N THR A 93 -7.96 -28.07 -9.30
CA THR A 93 -6.51 -28.28 -9.10
C THR A 93 -6.09 -27.98 -7.66
N ILE A 94 -6.76 -27.04 -6.99
CA ILE A 94 -6.51 -26.63 -5.61
C ILE A 94 -7.84 -26.73 -4.86
N PRO A 95 -8.27 -27.94 -4.47
CA PRO A 95 -9.64 -28.18 -4.03
C PRO A 95 -10.05 -27.46 -2.75
N HIS A 96 -9.11 -26.94 -1.96
CA HIS A 96 -9.42 -26.18 -0.74
C HIS A 96 -8.33 -25.15 -0.40
N PRO A 97 -8.45 -23.87 -0.80
CA PRO A 97 -7.83 -22.81 -0.03
C PRO A 97 -8.54 -22.83 1.33
N ARG A 98 -7.93 -23.40 2.37
CA ARG A 98 -8.54 -23.45 3.71
C ARG A 98 -8.75 -22.03 4.23
N LEU A 99 -9.91 -21.43 3.98
CA LEU A 99 -10.33 -20.20 4.63
C LEU A 99 -10.47 -20.50 6.13
N ARG A 100 -9.36 -20.41 6.89
CA ARG A 100 -9.44 -20.34 8.34
C ARG A 100 -10.09 -18.99 8.64
N GLY A 101 -11.25 -19.06 9.28
CA GLY A 101 -12.16 -17.95 9.53
C GLY A 101 -11.48 -16.66 9.99
N GLY A 102 -12.12 -15.56 9.60
CA GLY A 102 -11.76 -14.21 10.01
C GLY A 102 -11.53 -14.14 11.51
N ARG A 103 -10.37 -13.61 11.88
CA ARG A 103 -10.24 -12.90 13.14
C ARG A 103 -10.62 -11.45 12.85
N LEU A 104 -11.85 -11.11 13.24
CA LEU A 104 -12.18 -9.77 13.73
C LEU A 104 -11.28 -9.45 14.94
#